data_AF-A0AAU8LUT6-F1
#
_entry.id   AF-A0AAU8LUT6-F1
#
_cell.length_a   1.000
_cell.length_b   1.000
_cell.length_c   1.000
_cell.angle_alpha   90.00
_cell.angle_beta   90.00
_cell.angle_gamma   90.00
#
_symmetry.space_group_name_H-M   'P 1'
#
loop_
_entity.id
_entity.type
_entity.pdbx_description
1 polymer ?
#
loop_
_entity_poly.entity_id
_entity_poly.type
_entity_poly.pdbx_seq_one_letter_code
_entity_poly.pdbx_strand_id
1 'polypeptide(L)' 'MQTKSIPAIEEFIRALEPVIRRVVREELSAIVEQRPEVFQLDADSPLYTDLAELKKRKDCGKLEFVSHEEVWE' A
#
# COMPACT_ATOMS: atom_id res chain seq x y z
N MET A 1 -27.07 23.87 18.75
CA MET A 1 -26.77 24.20 17.35
C MET A 1 -26.35 22.92 16.66
N GLN A 2 -27.11 22.42 15.69
CA GLN A 2 -26.67 21.29 14.88
C GLN A 2 -25.58 21.79 13.93
N THR A 3 -24.35 21.28 14.08
CA THR A 3 -23.32 21.37 13.03
C THR A 3 -23.83 20.60 11.84
N LYS A 4 -24.46 21.29 10.88
CA LYS A 4 -24.71 20.74 9.55
C LYS A 4 -23.35 20.34 9.00
N SER A 5 -23.11 19.05 8.86
CA SER A 5 -21.93 18.54 8.16
C SER A 5 -21.91 19.14 6.76
N ILE A 6 -20.71 19.36 6.22
CA ILE A 6 -20.49 20.05 4.96
C ILE A 6 -20.27 18.96 3.89
N PRO A 7 -21.33 18.37 3.31
CA PRO A 7 -21.20 17.30 2.33
C PRO A 7 -20.30 17.69 1.15
N ALA A 8 -20.26 18.98 0.80
CA ALA A 8 -19.38 19.51 -0.24
C ALA A 8 -17.88 19.36 0.08
N ILE A 9 -17.46 19.39 1.36
CA ILE A 9 -16.05 19.19 1.73
C ILE A 9 -15.68 17.72 1.64
N GLU A 10 -16.56 16.81 2.09
CA GLU A 10 -16.32 15.37 2.01
C GLU A 10 -16.25 14.89 0.55
N GLU A 11 -17.16 15.38 -0.31
CA GLU A 11 -17.12 15.12 -1.74
C GLU A 11 -15.85 15.69 -2.40
N PHE A 12 -15.43 16.89 -2.00
CA PHE A 12 -14.19 17.50 -2.48
C PHE A 12 -12.96 16.68 -2.08
N ILE A 13 -12.88 16.20 -0.83
CA ILE A 13 -11.78 15.33 -0.36
C ILE A 13 -11.76 14.02 -1.15
N ARG A 14 -12.92 13.38 -1.35
CA ARG A 14 -13.02 12.15 -2.17
C ARG A 14 -12.57 12.38 -3.60
N ALA A 15 -12.91 13.53 -4.19
CA ALA A 15 -12.47 13.90 -5.54
C ALA A 15 -10.96 14.14 -5.63
N LEU A 16 -10.33 14.63 -4.55
CA LEU A 16 -8.88 14.83 -4.49
C LEU A 16 -8.09 13.54 -4.25
N GLU A 17 -8.67 12.54 -3.61
CA GLU A 17 -8.01 11.27 -3.31
C GLU A 17 -7.28 10.64 -4.50
N PRO A 18 -7.87 10.49 -5.71
CA PRO A 18 -7.14 9.94 -6.86
C PRO A 18 -5.96 10.80 -7.29
N VAL A 19 -6.06 12.13 -7.16
CA VAL A 19 -4.97 13.06 -7.50
C VAL A 19 -3.84 12.94 -6.49
N ILE A 20 -4.15 12.94 -5.19
CA ILE A 20 -3.15 12.76 -4.13
C ILE A 20 -2.47 11.40 -4.29
N ARG A 21 -3.24 10.33 -4.51
CA ARG A 21 -2.70 8.98 -4.70
C ARG A 21 -1.78 8.89 -5.92
N ARG A 22 -2.12 9.60 -6.99
CA ARG A 22 -1.27 9.69 -8.19
C ARG A 22 0.05 10.40 -7.88
N VAL A 23 0.00 11.59 -7.27
CA VAL A 23 1.20 12.36 -6.91
C VAL A 23 2.10 11.55 -5.97
N VAL A 24 1.54 10.98 -4.90
CA VAL A 24 2.32 10.14 -3.97
C VAL A 24 2.96 8.96 -4.68
N ARG A 25 2.26 8.30 -5.61
CA ARG A 25 2.82 7.20 -6.39
C ARG A 25 3.99 7.67 -7.25
N GLU A 26 3.84 8.78 -7.96
CA GLU A 26 4.90 9.34 -8.82
C GLU A 26 6.15 9.69 -8.00
N GLU A 27 5.98 10.35 -6.85
CA GLU A 27 7.09 10.69 -5.95
C GLU A 27 7.77 9.45 -5.36
N LEU A 28 6.98 8.46 -4.90
CA LEU A 28 7.54 7.20 -4.39
C LEU A 28 8.31 6.44 -5.48
N SER A 29 7.79 6.40 -6.70
CA SER A 29 8.50 5.79 -7.84
C SER A 29 9.83 6.49 -8.11
N ALA A 30 9.86 7.83 -8.10
CA ALA A 30 11.10 8.58 -8.27
C ALA A 30 12.13 8.28 -7.15
N ILE A 31 11.68 8.12 -5.90
CA ILE A 31 12.56 7.76 -4.78
C ILE A 31 13.10 6.34 -4.97
N VAL A 32 12.27 5.38 -5.37
CA VAL A 32 12.70 3.99 -5.65
C VAL A 32 13.76 3.95 -6.75
N GLU A 33 13.60 4.76 -7.81
CA GLU A 33 14.57 4.84 -8.90
C GLU A 33 15.90 5.46 -8.46
N GLN A 34 15.86 6.51 -7.64
CA GLN A 34 17.06 7.24 -7.21
C GLN A 34 17.79 6.55 -6.05
N ARG A 35 17.06 5.82 -5.21
CA ARG A 35 17.55 5.18 -3.98
C ARG A 35 16.94 3.80 -3.79
N PRO A 36 17.27 2.84 -4.68
CA PRO A 36 16.72 1.49 -4.61
C PRO A 36 17.00 0.81 -3.28
N GLU A 37 18.11 1.16 -2.61
CA GLU A 37 18.51 0.62 -1.32
C GLU A 37 17.53 0.93 -0.17
N VAL A 38 16.75 2.02 -0.27
CA VAL A 38 15.77 2.40 0.77
C VAL A 38 14.62 1.38 0.87
N PHE A 39 14.31 0.72 -0.25
CA PHE A 39 13.23 -0.26 -0.34
C PHE A 39 13.73 -1.71 -0.46
N GLN A 40 15.05 -1.93 -0.45
CA GLN A 40 15.62 -3.27 -0.39
C GLN A 40 15.55 -3.79 1.04
N LEU A 41 15.04 -5.01 1.18
CA LEU A 41 15.08 -5.73 2.45
C LEU A 41 16.38 -6.54 2.49
N ASP A 42 17.23 -6.23 3.46
CA ASP A 42 18.45 -7.00 3.69
C ASP A 42 18.12 -8.41 4.18
N ALA A 43 18.88 -9.41 3.73
CA ALA A 43 18.76 -10.80 4.17
C ALA A 43 18.99 -10.95 5.68
N ASP A 44 19.77 -10.04 6.26
CA ASP A 44 20.10 -9.96 7.67
C ASP A 44 18.92 -9.45 8.51
N SER A 45 17.91 -8.86 7.87
CA SER A 45 16.74 -8.33 8.56
C SER A 45 15.82 -9.45 9.03
N PRO A 46 15.29 -9.40 10.27
CA PRO A 46 14.31 -10.37 10.74
C PRO A 46 13.09 -10.50 9.81
N LEU A 47 12.65 -9.36 9.25
CA LEU A 47 11.51 -9.31 8.33
C LEU A 47 11.76 -10.06 7.02
N TYR A 48 13.00 -10.14 6.54
CA TYR A 48 13.32 -10.89 5.32
C TYR A 48 13.02 -12.37 5.49
N THR A 49 13.42 -12.94 6.63
CA THR A 49 13.22 -14.35 6.95
C THR A 49 11.72 -14.67 6.99
N ASP A 50 10.94 -13.83 7.65
CA ASP A 50 9.49 -13.99 7.75
C ASP A 50 8.82 -13.93 6.37
N LEU A 51 9.18 -12.97 5.53
CA LEU A 51 8.63 -12.82 4.18
C LEU A 51 9.04 -13.98 3.25
N ALA A 52 10.27 -14.48 3.36
CA ALA A 52 10.73 -15.64 2.61
C ALA A 52 9.95 -16.91 3.01
N GLU A 53 9.67 -17.09 4.30
CA GLU A 53 8.85 -18.20 4.77
C GLU A 53 7.40 -18.09 4.27
N LEU A 54 6.80 -16.91 4.37
CA LEU A 54 5.45 -16.64 3.86
C LEU A 54 5.35 -16.94 2.36
N LYS A 55 6.35 -16.51 1.58
CA LYS A 55 6.45 -16.83 0.16
C LYS A 55 6.54 -18.34 -0.09
N LYS A 56 7.38 -19.06 0.66
CA LYS A 56 7.47 -20.53 0.54
C LYS A 56 6.14 -21.22 0.85
N ARG A 57 5.43 -20.77 1.87
CA ARG A 57 4.11 -21.29 2.24
C ARG A 57 3.06 -21.02 1.14
N LYS A 58 3.09 -19.86 0.50
CA LYS A 58 2.30 -19.55 -0.71
C LYS A 58 2.59 -20.52 -1.83
N ASP A 59 3.87 -20.64 -2.20
CA ASP A 59 4.30 -21.38 -3.39
C ASP A 59 4.02 -22.89 -3.27
N CYS A 60 3.91 -23.42 -2.05
CA CYS A 60 3.49 -24.80 -1.78
C CYS A 60 2.00 -24.98 -1.46
N GLY A 61 1.17 -23.97 -1.69
CA GLY A 61 -0.29 -24.03 -1.52
C GLY A 61 -0.77 -24.10 -0.06
N LYS A 62 0.09 -23.76 0.91
CA LYS A 62 -0.24 -23.75 2.34
C LYS A 62 -0.73 -22.39 2.84
N LEU A 63 -0.62 -21.35 2.00
CA LEU A 63 -1.11 -20.01 2.30
C LEU A 63 -1.76 -19.43 1.06
N GLU A 64 -2.94 -18.84 1.22
CA GLU A 64 -3.64 -18.08 0.19
C GLU A 64 -3.47 -16.59 0.49
N PHE A 65 -3.09 -15.82 -0.52
CA PHE A 65 -2.99 -14.36 -0.44
C PHE A 65 -4.15 -13.79 -1.24
N VAL A 66 -5.04 -13.09 -0.55
CA VAL A 66 -6.12 -12.33 -1.15
C VAL A 66 -5.75 -10.85 -1.18
N SER A 67 -5.98 -10.22 -2.31
CA SER A 67 -5.88 -8.79 -2.51
C SER A 67 -6.97 -8.07 -1.72
N HIS A 68 -6.80 -6.76 -1.57
CA HIS A 68 -7.81 -5.92 -0.95
C HIS A 68 -9.13 -5.97 -1.73
N GLU A 69 -9.08 -5.94 -3.06
CA GLU A 69 -10.27 -6.03 -3.91
C GLU A 69 -11.02 -7.35 -3.66
N GLU A 70 -10.31 -8.48 -3.57
CA GLU A 70 -10.92 -9.80 -3.28
C GLU A 70 -11.59 -9.93 -1.89
N VAL A 71 -11.21 -9.09 -0.92
CA VAL A 71 -11.77 -9.12 0.44
C VAL A 71 -12.95 -8.16 0.62
N TRP A 72 -12.98 -7.08 -0.15
CA TRP A 72 -13.92 -5.96 0.07
C TRP A 72 -14.92 -5.75 -1.07
N GLU A 73 -14.89 -6.55 -2.14
CA GLU A 73 -16.02 -6.80 -3.05
C GLU A 73 -17.04 -7.79 -2.46
#